data_AF-A0A286GXG0-F1
#
_entry.id   AF-A0A286GXG0-F1
#
_cell.length_a   1.000
_cell.length_b   1.000
_cell.length_c   1.000
_cell.angle_alpha   90.00
_cell.angle_beta   90.00
_cell.angle_gamma   90.00
#
_symmetry.space_group_name_H-M   'P 1'
#
loop_
_entity.id
_entity.type
_entity.pdbx_description
1 polymer ?
#
loop_
_entity_poly.entity_id
_entity_poly.type
_entity_poly.pdbx_seq_one_letter_code
_entity_poly.pdbx_strand_id
1 'polypeptide(L)'
;MALGAAGPPFDQFLAAAEAVARARPDVDPELAREVFREAATLLHDGLALDGLDEHDADAVVAGLCIDLVAEDPGAAVRGRARATVEHPGDLHDPDGVSAAYLTAAQILQL
;
A
#
# COMPACT_ATOMS: atom_id res chain seq x y z
N MET A 1 20.73 -14.67 -4.24
CA MET A 1 19.34 -15.14 -4.09
C MET A 1 18.45 -14.00 -4.57
N ALA A 2 17.65 -14.21 -5.61
CA ALA A 2 16.70 -13.19 -6.05
C ALA A 2 15.58 -13.12 -5.00
N LEU A 3 15.51 -12.02 -4.24
CA LEU A 3 14.33 -11.69 -3.45
C LEU A 3 13.16 -11.60 -4.44
N GLY A 4 12.20 -12.51 -4.32
CA GLY A 4 11.06 -12.59 -5.24
C GLY A 4 10.33 -11.27 -5.25
N ALA A 5 10.13 -10.69 -6.42
CA ALA A 5 9.25 -9.54 -6.55
C ALA A 5 7.87 -9.97 -6.01
N ALA A 6 7.33 -9.22 -5.06
CA ALA A 6 5.96 -9.39 -4.62
C ALA A 6 5.08 -9.37 -5.88
N GLY A 7 4.37 -10.48 -6.13
CA GLY A 7 3.49 -10.60 -7.30
C GLY A 7 2.30 -9.64 -7.19
N PRO A 8 1.37 -9.68 -8.17
CA PRO A 8 0.10 -8.97 -8.03
C PRO A 8 -0.57 -9.30 -6.69
N PRO A 9 -1.16 -8.31 -5.99
CA PRO A 9 -1.41 -6.93 -6.43
C PRO A 9 -0.26 -5.93 -6.17
N PHE A 10 0.88 -6.36 -5.61
CA PHE A 10 1.93 -5.46 -5.14
C PHE A 10 2.81 -4.86 -6.24
N ASP A 11 2.68 -5.29 -7.48
CA ASP A 11 3.36 -4.70 -8.65
C ASP A 11 2.98 -3.23 -8.87
N GLN A 12 1.79 -2.83 -8.42
CA GLN A 12 1.32 -1.43 -8.43
C GLN A 12 2.26 -0.48 -7.67
N PHE A 13 2.99 -0.95 -6.65
CA PHE A 13 3.96 -0.14 -5.91
C PHE A 13 5.10 0.37 -6.81
N LEU A 14 5.52 -0.42 -7.81
CA LEU A 14 6.55 0.02 -8.76
C LEU A 14 6.05 1.15 -9.65
N ALA A 15 4.80 1.08 -10.10
CA ALA A 15 4.18 2.16 -10.87
C ALA A 15 4.04 3.44 -10.01
N ALA A 16 3.70 3.30 -8.73
CA ALA A 16 3.65 4.42 -7.79
C ALA A 16 5.02 5.07 -7.58
N ALA A 17 6.09 4.28 -7.42
CA ALA A 17 7.45 4.79 -7.31
C ALA A 17 7.86 5.64 -8.52
N GLU A 18 7.53 5.18 -9.74
CA GLU A 18 7.81 5.92 -10.96
C GLU A 18 6.97 7.20 -11.10
N ALA A 19 5.73 7.19 -10.58
CA ALA A 19 4.91 8.39 -10.51
C ALA A 19 5.50 9.43 -9.54
N VAL A 20 5.99 8.98 -8.37
CA VAL A 20 6.66 9.84 -7.37
C VAL A 20 7.91 10.49 -7.94
N ALA A 21 8.79 9.69 -8.54
CA ALA A 21 10.04 10.19 -9.10
C ALA A 21 9.81 11.22 -10.23
N ARG A 22 8.74 11.05 -11.03
CA ARG A 22 8.35 12.05 -12.04
C ARG A 22 7.79 13.34 -11.42
N ALA A 23 7.04 13.23 -10.33
CA ALA A 23 6.40 14.37 -9.68
C ALA A 23 7.36 15.17 -8.79
N ARG A 24 8.41 14.54 -8.26
CA ARG A 24 9.39 15.13 -7.34
C ARG A 24 10.79 14.99 -7.93
N PRO A 25 11.28 16.00 -8.68
CA PRO A 25 12.56 15.90 -9.38
C PRO A 25 13.78 15.75 -8.46
N ASP A 26 13.63 16.09 -7.17
CA ASP A 26 14.67 15.90 -6.15
C ASP A 26 14.75 14.46 -5.60
N VAL A 27 13.78 13.60 -5.96
CA VAL A 27 13.76 12.18 -5.56
C VAL A 27 14.53 11.36 -6.58
N ASP A 28 15.50 10.57 -6.10
CA ASP A 28 16.18 9.58 -6.94
C ASP A 28 15.19 8.48 -7.37
N PRO A 29 14.97 8.28 -8.69
CA PRO A 29 14.05 7.26 -9.19
C PRO A 29 14.40 5.83 -8.76
N GLU A 30 15.69 5.52 -8.64
CA GLU A 30 16.13 4.18 -8.25
C GLU A 30 15.85 3.94 -6.77
N LEU A 31 16.15 4.93 -5.93
CA LEU A 31 15.82 4.88 -4.50
C LEU A 31 14.31 4.78 -4.26
N ALA A 32 13.50 5.53 -5.03
CA ALA A 32 12.05 5.42 -4.96
C ALA A 32 11.57 3.99 -5.26
N ARG A 33 12.10 3.36 -6.33
CA ARG A 33 11.77 1.97 -6.66
C ARG A 33 12.20 0.99 -5.58
N GLU A 34 13.39 1.18 -5.01
CA GLU A 34 13.89 0.34 -3.92
C GLU A 34 12.97 0.39 -2.70
N VAL A 35 12.62 1.60 -2.23
CA VAL A 35 11.74 1.80 -1.07
C VAL A 35 10.36 1.16 -1.31
N PHE A 36 9.75 1.41 -2.45
CA PHE A 36 8.43 0.84 -2.78
C PHE A 36 8.48 -0.69 -2.93
N ARG A 37 9.58 -1.25 -3.45
CA ARG A 37 9.78 -2.70 -3.54
C ARG A 37 9.95 -3.33 -2.16
N GLU A 38 10.67 -2.66 -1.27
CA GLU A 38 10.83 -3.12 0.11
C GLU A 38 9.49 -3.09 0.85
N ALA A 39 8.72 -2.01 0.74
CA ALA A 39 7.37 -1.94 1.28
C ALA A 39 6.47 -3.06 0.76
N ALA A 40 6.45 -3.29 -0.56
CA ALA A 40 5.72 -4.39 -1.18
C ALA A 40 6.12 -5.77 -0.63
N THR A 41 7.42 -6.01 -0.48
CA THR A 41 7.95 -7.27 0.10
C THR A 41 7.50 -7.44 1.55
N LEU A 42 7.64 -6.40 2.38
CA LEU A 42 7.25 -6.45 3.79
C LEU A 42 5.75 -6.72 3.96
N LEU A 43 4.91 -6.09 3.14
CA LEU A 43 3.46 -6.29 3.17
C LEU A 43 3.06 -7.70 2.69
N HIS A 44 3.75 -8.22 1.68
CA HIS A 44 3.54 -9.59 1.21
C HIS A 44 3.92 -10.62 2.29
N ASP A 45 5.15 -10.52 2.82
CA ASP A 45 5.66 -11.44 3.83
C ASP A 45 4.89 -11.33 5.16
N GLY A 46 4.41 -10.12 5.47
CA GLY A 46 3.58 -9.84 6.64
C GLY A 46 2.10 -10.20 6.47
N LEU A 47 1.70 -10.78 5.32
CA LEU A 47 0.32 -11.21 5.04
C LEU A 47 -0.71 -10.08 5.20
N ALA A 48 -0.34 -8.85 4.82
CA ALA A 48 -1.15 -7.65 5.06
C ALA A 48 -2.55 -7.69 4.43
N LEU A 49 -2.73 -8.48 3.37
CA LEU A 49 -3.98 -8.61 2.60
C LEU A 49 -4.67 -9.97 2.81
N ASP A 50 -4.21 -10.77 3.77
CA ASP A 50 -4.77 -12.10 3.99
C ASP A 50 -6.26 -12.03 4.37
N GLY A 51 -7.05 -12.92 3.76
CA GLY A 51 -8.51 -12.95 3.91
C GLY A 51 -9.30 -12.04 2.99
N LEU A 52 -8.65 -11.15 2.22
CA LEU A 52 -9.33 -10.33 1.21
C LEU A 52 -9.50 -11.07 -0.12
N ASP A 53 -10.56 -10.71 -0.86
CA ASP A 53 -10.66 -11.07 -2.27
C ASP A 53 -9.79 -10.16 -3.16
N GLU A 54 -9.69 -10.48 -4.45
CA GLU A 54 -8.86 -9.73 -5.40
C GLU A 54 -9.28 -8.26 -5.53
N HIS A 55 -10.58 -7.98 -5.51
CA HIS A 55 -11.11 -6.61 -5.68
C HIS A 55 -10.76 -5.73 -4.48
N ASP A 56 -10.97 -6.25 -3.27
CA ASP A 56 -10.65 -5.54 -2.04
C ASP A 56 -9.14 -5.41 -1.82
N ALA A 57 -8.37 -6.45 -2.17
CA ALA A 57 -6.90 -6.41 -2.12
C ALA A 57 -6.33 -5.35 -3.07
N ASP A 58 -6.84 -5.27 -4.30
CA ASP A 58 -6.47 -4.24 -5.27
C ASP A 58 -6.82 -2.84 -4.76
N ALA A 59 -8.00 -2.66 -4.16
CA ALA A 59 -8.41 -1.40 -3.56
C ALA A 59 -7.48 -0.96 -2.42
N VAL A 60 -7.07 -1.90 -1.55
CA VAL A 60 -6.10 -1.64 -0.47
C VAL A 60 -4.78 -1.15 -1.05
N VAL A 61 -4.20 -1.90 -1.99
CA VAL A 61 -2.90 -1.57 -2.58
C VAL A 61 -2.94 -0.22 -3.31
N ALA A 62 -3.99 0.04 -4.09
CA ALA A 62 -4.16 1.31 -4.77
C ALA A 62 -4.20 2.49 -3.77
N GLY A 63 -4.89 2.33 -2.65
CA GLY A 63 -4.92 3.34 -1.59
C GLY A 63 -3.56 3.52 -0.88
N LEU A 64 -2.85 2.43 -0.57
CA LEU A 64 -1.51 2.49 0.02
C LEU A 64 -0.52 3.23 -0.88
N CYS A 65 -0.58 3.00 -2.20
CA CYS A 65 0.26 3.72 -3.17
C CYS A 65 0.07 5.25 -3.10
N ILE A 66 -1.12 5.72 -2.74
CA ILE A 66 -1.45 7.14 -2.58
C ILE A 66 -1.00 7.64 -1.20
N ASP A 67 -1.29 6.88 -0.15
CA ASP A 67 -1.08 7.34 1.23
C ASP A 67 0.40 7.35 1.63
N LEU A 68 1.19 6.41 1.12
CA LEU A 68 2.62 6.29 1.46
C LEU A 68 3.46 7.47 1.00
N VAL A 69 2.93 8.30 0.09
CA VAL A 69 3.61 9.50 -0.41
C VAL A 69 3.08 10.78 0.22
N ALA A 70 2.10 10.69 1.11
CA ALA A 70 1.59 11.82 1.87
C ALA A 70 2.67 12.42 2.78
N GLU A 71 2.43 13.64 3.26
CA GLU A 71 3.32 14.30 4.23
C GLU A 71 3.41 13.53 5.55
N ASP A 72 2.30 12.94 5.98
CA ASP A 72 2.21 12.01 7.12
C ASP A 72 1.53 10.71 6.65
N PRO A 73 2.32 9.72 6.17
CA PRO A 73 1.79 8.45 5.71
C PRO A 73 1.00 7.69 6.78
N GLY A 74 1.43 7.76 8.03
CA GLY A 74 0.79 7.05 9.14
C GLY A 74 -0.60 7.59 9.45
N ALA A 75 -0.77 8.92 9.42
CA ALA A 75 -2.08 9.54 9.56
C ALA A 75 -2.96 9.28 8.33
N ALA A 76 -2.40 9.33 7.12
CA ALA A 76 -3.13 9.08 5.88
C ALA A 76 -3.71 7.65 5.83
N VAL A 77 -2.88 6.63 6.07
CA VAL A 77 -3.31 5.22 6.06
C VAL A 77 -4.37 4.95 7.14
N ARG A 78 -4.18 5.45 8.36
CA ARG A 78 -5.18 5.28 9.44
C ARG A 78 -6.49 6.02 9.17
N GLY A 79 -6.40 7.21 8.56
CA GLY A 79 -7.55 7.97 8.12
C GLY A 79 -8.35 7.21 7.06
N ARG A 80 -7.66 6.58 6.10
CA ARG A 80 -8.27 5.74 5.08
C ARG A 80 -8.91 4.49 5.67
N ALA A 81 -8.22 3.79 6.58
CA ALA A 81 -8.77 2.62 7.28
C ALA A 81 -10.11 2.96 7.97
N ARG A 82 -10.20 4.14 8.59
CA ARG A 82 -11.46 4.60 9.20
C ARG A 82 -12.52 4.90 8.15
N ALA A 83 -12.14 5.55 7.05
CA ALA A 83 -13.05 5.93 5.99
C ALA A 83 -13.68 4.73 5.26
N THR A 84 -13.00 3.59 5.18
CA THR A 84 -13.56 2.38 4.53
C THR A 84 -14.77 1.85 5.29
N VAL A 85 -14.79 1.96 6.61
CA VAL A 85 -15.95 1.56 7.43
C VAL A 85 -17.06 2.63 7.40
N GLU A 86 -16.67 3.91 7.46
CA GLU A 86 -17.65 5.01 7.48
C GLU A 86 -18.34 5.22 6.12
N HIS A 87 -17.60 5.01 5.03
CA HIS A 87 -18.04 5.25 3.66
C HIS A 87 -17.51 4.14 2.72
N PRO A 88 -18.08 2.93 2.79
CA PRO A 88 -17.53 1.74 2.15
C PRO A 88 -17.54 1.76 0.62
N GLY A 89 -18.39 2.58 0.00
CA GLY A 89 -18.47 2.65 -1.45
C GLY A 89 -18.80 1.30 -2.08
N ASP A 90 -17.86 0.78 -2.88
CA ASP A 90 -17.97 -0.48 -3.65
C ASP A 90 -17.11 -1.62 -3.07
N LEU A 91 -16.66 -1.50 -1.82
CA LEU A 91 -15.90 -2.56 -1.14
C LEU A 91 -16.81 -3.75 -0.81
N HIS A 92 -16.29 -4.96 -0.98
CA HIS A 92 -17.05 -6.18 -0.66
C HIS A 92 -16.98 -6.50 0.84
N ASP A 93 -15.81 -6.35 1.47
CA ASP A 93 -15.58 -6.46 2.91
C ASP A 93 -14.89 -5.20 3.47
N PRO A 94 -15.68 -4.15 3.81
CA PRO A 94 -15.13 -2.90 4.32
C PRO A 94 -14.36 -3.03 5.64
N ASP A 95 -14.76 -3.98 6.49
CA ASP A 95 -14.11 -4.25 7.78
C ASP A 95 -12.77 -4.97 7.56
N GLY A 96 -12.74 -5.96 6.68
CA GLY A 96 -11.51 -6.63 6.25
C GLY A 96 -10.52 -5.64 5.62
N VAL A 97 -10.99 -4.78 4.72
CA VAL A 97 -10.18 -3.73 4.10
C VAL A 97 -9.63 -2.75 5.13
N SER A 98 -10.44 -2.35 6.11
CA SER A 98 -9.97 -1.51 7.23
C SER A 98 -8.85 -2.18 8.01
N ALA A 99 -9.05 -3.46 8.37
CA ALA A 99 -8.07 -4.25 9.10
C ALA A 99 -6.76 -4.42 8.31
N ALA A 100 -6.84 -4.60 6.98
CA ALA A 100 -5.68 -4.68 6.10
C ALA A 100 -4.86 -3.38 6.10
N TYR A 101 -5.50 -2.19 6.03
CA TYR A 101 -4.79 -0.92 6.15
C TYR A 101 -4.10 -0.75 7.51
N LEU A 102 -4.75 -1.14 8.60
CA LEU A 102 -4.16 -1.06 9.94
C LEU A 102 -2.98 -2.03 10.11
N THR A 103 -3.10 -3.23 9.55
CA THR A 103 -2.04 -4.24 9.52
C THR A 103 -0.85 -3.74 8.69
N ALA A 104 -1.11 -3.14 7.53
CA ALA A 104 -0.08 -2.52 6.70
C ALA A 104 0.65 -1.40 7.44
N ALA A 105 -0.08 -0.51 8.13
CA ALA A 105 0.53 0.54 8.97
C ALA A 105 1.43 -0.05 10.07
N GLN A 106 1.00 -1.14 10.70
CA GLN A 106 1.80 -1.82 11.73
C GLN A 106 3.08 -2.44 11.15
N ILE A 107 2.98 -3.16 10.02
CA ILE A 107 4.12 -3.81 9.34
C ILE A 107 5.16 -2.76 8.92
N LEU A 108 4.69 -1.64 8.35
CA LEU A 108 5.54 -0.56 7.88
C LEU A 108 5.98 0.41 9.00
N GLN A 109 5.56 0.15 10.25
CA GLN A 109 5.88 0.95 11.44
C GLN A 109 5.52 2.44 11.31
N LEU A 110 4.40 2.72 10.65
CA LEU A 110 3.83 4.05 10.46
C LEU A 110 2.95 4.47 11.64
#